data_AF-A0A5N6GJT3-F1
#
_entry.id   AF-A0A5N6GJT3-F1
#
_cell.length_a   1.000
_cell.length_b   1.000
_cell.length_c   1.000
_cell.angle_alpha   90.00
_cell.angle_beta   90.00
_cell.angle_gamma   90.00
#
_symmetry.space_group_name_H-M   'P 1'
#
loop_
_entity.id
_entity.type
_entity.pdbx_description
1 polymer ?
#
loop_
_entity_poly.entity_id
_entity_poly.type
_entity_poly.pdbx_seq_one_letter_code
_entity_poly.pdbx_strand_id
1 'polypeptide(L)'
;MMAELYELKHYKDIDAGVWIIQGITEAYPALSEEMAFRTLIHVGTHLIYFGSTVPGWGTDGQITDVVRLGRDLIVKAWEKDKSWFKGGVWECLFKK
;
A
#
# COMPACT_ATOMS: atom_id res chain seq x y z
N MET A 1 -7.45 3.50 -5.23
CA MET A 1 -7.65 2.16 -5.80
C MET A 1 -6.80 1.06 -5.13
N MET A 2 -5.46 1.13 -5.10
CA MET A 2 -4.65 0.06 -4.47
C MET A 2 -4.66 0.10 -2.93
N ALA A 3 -4.82 1.27 -2.33
CA ALA A 3 -4.93 1.41 -0.87
C ALA A 3 -6.20 0.73 -0.34
N GLU A 4 -7.33 0.96 -0.99
CA GLU A 4 -8.64 0.37 -0.68
C GLU A 4 -8.64 -1.15 -0.89
N LEU A 5 -7.91 -1.65 -1.88
CA LEU A 5 -7.68 -3.09 -2.04
C LEU A 5 -6.85 -3.65 -0.87
N TYR A 6 -5.80 -2.97 -0.45
CA TYR A 6 -5.00 -3.37 0.71
C TYR A 6 -5.79 -3.33 2.02
N GLU A 7 -6.72 -2.39 2.17
CA GLU A 7 -7.61 -2.28 3.33
C GLU A 7 -8.44 -3.55 3.56
N LEU A 8 -8.78 -4.31 2.51
CA LEU A 8 -9.43 -5.62 2.66
C LEU A 8 -8.56 -6.61 3.44
N LYS A 9 -7.25 -6.63 3.17
CA LYS A 9 -6.30 -7.46 3.92
C LYS A 9 -6.13 -6.93 5.34
N HIS A 10 -5.87 -5.63 5.49
CA HIS A 10 -5.59 -5.03 6.79
C HIS A 10 -6.75 -5.11 7.78
N TYR A 11 -7.97 -4.80 7.32
CA TYR A 11 -9.13 -4.70 8.21
C TYR A 11 -9.90 -6.01 8.35
N LYS A 12 -9.96 -6.81 7.29
CA LYS A 12 -10.85 -7.98 7.20
C LYS A 12 -10.11 -9.30 6.96
N ASP A 13 -8.77 -9.28 6.89
CA ASP A 13 -7.93 -10.43 6.59
C ASP A 13 -8.29 -11.14 5.26
N ILE A 14 -8.70 -10.36 4.26
CA ILE A 14 -9.07 -10.87 2.93
C ILE A 14 -7.88 -10.70 1.98
N ASP A 15 -7.24 -11.80 1.61
CA ASP A 15 -6.07 -11.82 0.73
C ASP A 15 -6.37 -11.39 -0.71
N ALA A 16 -7.62 -11.49 -1.17
CA ALA A 16 -8.01 -11.15 -2.53
C ALA A 16 -7.61 -9.73 -2.94
N GLY A 17 -7.61 -8.77 -2.00
CA GLY A 17 -7.15 -7.40 -2.26
C GLY A 17 -5.67 -7.35 -2.66
N VAL A 18 -4.82 -8.11 -1.97
CA VAL A 18 -3.39 -8.21 -2.28
C VAL A 18 -3.17 -8.93 -3.61
N TRP A 19 -3.92 -10.00 -3.89
CA TRP A 19 -3.82 -10.72 -5.17
C TRP A 19 -4.20 -9.84 -6.36
N ILE A 20 -5.23 -9.00 -6.22
CA ILE A 20 -5.62 -8.06 -7.28
C ILE A 20 -4.50 -7.02 -7.51
N ILE A 21 -3.89 -6.48 -6.45
CA ILE A 21 -2.75 -5.56 -6.58
C ILE A 21 -1.62 -6.23 -7.36
N GLN A 22 -1.24 -7.45 -6.99
CA GLN A 22 -0.20 -8.24 -7.66
C GLN A 22 -0.53 -8.50 -9.13
N GLY A 23 -1.74 -9.00 -9.41
CA GLY A 23 -2.17 -9.29 -10.78
C GLY A 23 -2.19 -8.05 -11.68
N ILE A 24 -2.58 -6.88 -11.15
CA ILE A 24 -2.49 -5.61 -11.88
C ILE A 24 -1.02 -5.28 -12.19
N THR A 25 -0.13 -5.39 -11.20
CA THR A 25 1.29 -5.05 -11.42
C THR A 25 1.98 -6.01 -12.39
N GLU A 26 1.58 -7.28 -12.44
CA GLU A 26 2.14 -8.28 -13.35
C GLU A 26 1.60 -8.15 -14.78
N ALA A 27 0.32 -7.79 -14.94
CA ALA A 27 -0.32 -7.71 -16.25
C ALA A 27 -0.03 -6.40 -17.02
N TYR A 28 0.26 -5.32 -16.30
CA TYR A 28 0.50 -4.00 -16.90
C TYR A 28 1.99 -3.79 -17.22
N PRO A 29 2.33 -2.90 -18.18
CA PRO A 29 3.71 -2.50 -18.38
C PRO A 29 4.33 -1.99 -17.07
N ALA A 30 5.52 -2.50 -16.74
CA ALA A 30 6.17 -2.13 -15.49
C ALA A 30 6.40 -0.63 -15.38
N LEU A 31 6.26 -0.13 -14.15
CA LEU A 31 6.54 1.25 -13.82
C LEU A 31 8.04 1.52 -13.88
N SER A 32 8.40 2.77 -14.21
CA SER A 32 9.73 3.25 -13.85
C SER A 32 9.87 3.25 -12.32
N GLU A 33 11.09 3.14 -11.82
CA GLU A 33 11.33 3.13 -10.37
C GLU A 33 10.84 4.43 -9.70
N GLU A 34 10.98 5.57 -10.39
CA GLU A 34 10.41 6.84 -9.94
C GLU A 34 8.88 6.77 -9.82
N MET A 35 8.19 6.18 -10.80
CA MET A 35 6.74 6.02 -10.76
C MET A 35 6.29 5.06 -9.67
N ALA A 36 7.06 4.01 -9.38
CA ALA A 36 6.78 3.10 -8.27
C ALA A 36 6.83 3.84 -6.92
N PHE A 37 7.87 4.63 -6.66
CA PHE A 37 7.95 5.44 -5.44
C PHE A 37 6.84 6.49 -5.35
N ARG A 38 6.51 7.18 -6.44
CA ARG A 38 5.38 8.13 -6.45
C ARG A 38 4.04 7.45 -6.17
N THR A 39 3.84 6.25 -6.70
CA THR A 39 2.65 5.42 -6.42
C THR A 39 2.58 5.09 -4.93
N LEU A 40 3.69 4.72 -4.30
CA LEU A 40 3.74 4.41 -2.87
C LEU A 40 3.43 5.62 -1.98
N ILE A 41 3.91 6.81 -2.33
CA ILE A 41 3.55 8.05 -1.63
C ILE A 41 2.04 8.31 -1.75
N HIS A 42 1.46 8.10 -2.92
CA HIS A 42 0.03 8.27 -3.14
C HIS A 42 -0.80 7.27 -2.32
N VAL A 43 -0.41 5.98 -2.34
CA VAL A 43 -1.03 4.94 -1.50
C VAL A 43 -0.94 5.30 -0.03
N GLY A 44 0.23 5.70 0.47
CA GLY A 44 0.42 6.07 1.87
C GLY A 44 -0.44 7.26 2.29
N THR A 45 -0.55 8.28 1.43
CA THR A 45 -1.44 9.44 1.66
C THR A 45 -2.90 8.99 1.77
N HIS A 46 -3.34 8.07 0.90
CA HIS A 46 -4.70 7.56 0.91
C HIS A 46 -4.99 6.75 2.19
N LEU A 47 -4.06 5.90 2.63
CA LEU A 47 -4.19 5.13 3.87
C LEU A 47 -4.28 6.02 5.11
N ILE A 48 -3.50 7.11 5.16
CA ILE A 48 -3.55 8.06 6.29
C ILE A 48 -4.90 8.75 6.37
N TYR A 49 -5.47 9.20 5.25
CA TYR A 49 -6.73 9.93 5.27
C TYR A 49 -7.93 9.00 5.15
N PHE A 50 -8.13 8.37 3.99
CA PHE A 50 -9.32 7.57 3.72
C PHE A 50 -9.30 6.31 4.58
N GLY A 51 -8.20 5.55 4.55
CA GLY A 51 -8.11 4.28 5.25
C GLY A 51 -8.31 4.39 6.77
N SER A 52 -8.05 5.54 7.39
CA SER A 52 -8.20 5.75 8.84
C SER A 52 -9.54 6.36 9.27
N THR A 53 -10.34 6.87 8.32
CA THR A 53 -11.52 7.70 8.64
C THR A 53 -12.86 7.05 8.29
N VAL A 54 -12.89 5.91 7.59
CA VAL A 54 -14.15 5.23 7.24
C VAL A 54 -14.78 4.59 8.48
N PRO A 55 -15.99 5.02 8.90
CA PRO A 55 -16.62 4.47 10.10
C PRO A 55 -16.93 2.97 9.98
N GLY A 56 -16.64 2.22 11.05
CA GLY A 56 -16.98 0.79 11.15
C GLY A 56 -16.04 -0.17 10.40
N TRP A 57 -14.97 0.32 9.79
CA TRP A 57 -14.04 -0.55 9.05
C TRP A 57 -13.03 -1.28 9.95
N GLY A 58 -12.54 -0.64 11.00
CA GLY A 58 -11.54 -1.24 11.90
C GLY A 58 -11.66 -0.79 13.35
N THR A 59 -10.89 -1.46 14.20
CA THR A 59 -10.66 -1.06 15.60
C THR A 59 -9.67 0.09 15.68
N ASP A 60 -9.60 0.79 16.82
CA ASP A 60 -8.62 1.86 17.06
C ASP A 60 -7.16 1.40 16.82
N GLY A 61 -6.87 0.14 17.14
CA GLY A 61 -5.56 -0.49 16.87
C GLY A 61 -5.29 -0.60 15.37
N GLN A 62 -6.23 -1.16 14.61
CA GLN A 62 -6.10 -1.27 13.15
C GLN A 62 -6.03 0.11 12.48
N ILE A 63 -6.78 1.09 12.97
CA ILE A 63 -6.72 2.48 12.47
C ILE A 63 -5.33 3.07 12.73
N THR A 64 -4.77 2.88 13.93
CA THR A 64 -3.43 3.35 14.25
C THR A 64 -2.38 2.68 13.35
N ASP A 65 -2.52 1.38 13.10
CA ASP A 65 -1.58 0.61 12.30
C ASP A 65 -1.64 1.00 10.81
N VAL A 66 -2.83 1.30 10.27
CA VAL A 66 -2.95 1.77 8.88
C VAL A 66 -2.30 3.14 8.69
N VAL A 67 -2.42 4.04 9.68
CA VAL A 67 -1.78 5.36 9.66
C VAL A 67 -0.26 5.22 9.76
N ARG A 68 0.25 4.33 10.63
CA ARG A 68 1.69 4.04 10.72
C ARG A 68 2.23 3.49 9.41
N LEU A 69 1.54 2.52 8.81
CA LEU A 69 1.91 2.00 7.50
C LEU A 69 1.91 3.11 6.45
N GLY A 70 0.86 3.93 6.38
CA GLY A 70 0.78 5.03 5.43
C GLY A 70 1.94 6.03 5.56
N ARG A 71 2.32 6.39 6.80
CA ARG A 71 3.51 7.21 7.07
C ARG A 71 4.77 6.52 6.56
N ASP A 72 4.96 5.24 6.88
CA ASP A 72 6.16 4.51 6.51
C ASP A 72 6.30 4.36 4.99
N LEU A 73 5.20 4.13 4.27
CA LEU A 73 5.18 4.16 2.81
C LEU A 73 5.64 5.51 2.25
N ILE A 74 5.12 6.62 2.79
CA ILE A 74 5.50 7.96 2.33
C ILE A 74 6.99 8.20 2.59
N VAL A 75 7.46 7.99 3.82
CA VAL A 75 8.84 8.28 4.20
C VAL A 75 9.81 7.41 3.41
N LYS A 76 9.55 6.10 3.34
CA LYS A 76 10.45 5.16 2.66
C LYS A 76 10.48 5.34 1.16
N ALA A 77 9.35 5.69 0.55
CA ALA A 77 9.32 6.03 -0.87
C ALA A 77 9.98 7.38 -1.16
N TRP A 78 9.82 8.37 -0.28
CA TRP A 78 10.50 9.67 -0.40
C TRP A 78 12.04 9.53 -0.29
N GLU A 79 12.50 8.69 0.64
CA GLU A 79 13.92 8.32 0.81
C GLU A 79 14.45 7.42 -0.32
N LYS A 80 13.57 6.90 -1.19
CA LYS A 80 13.88 5.89 -2.21
C LYS A 80 14.50 4.61 -1.62
N ASP A 81 14.10 4.23 -0.41
CA ASP A 81 14.56 3.02 0.28
C ASP A 81 13.87 1.78 -0.29
N LYS A 82 14.32 1.33 -1.47
CA LYS A 82 13.79 0.13 -2.14
C LYS A 82 13.88 -1.12 -1.29
N SER A 83 14.92 -1.21 -0.44
CA SER A 83 15.20 -2.40 0.37
C SER A 83 14.12 -2.67 1.40
N TRP A 84 13.50 -1.62 1.93
CA TRP A 84 12.41 -1.71 2.89
C TRP A 84 11.16 -2.40 2.33
N PHE A 85 10.92 -2.30 1.02
CA PHE A 85 9.76 -2.92 0.37
C PHE A 85 9.96 -4.41 0.06
N LYS A 86 11.18 -4.95 0.22
CA LYS A 86 11.50 -6.34 -0.12
C LYS A 86 10.70 -7.32 0.74
N GLY A 87 10.05 -8.30 0.11
CA GLY A 87 9.22 -9.29 0.79
C GLY A 87 7.85 -8.79 1.28
N GLY A 88 7.55 -7.50 1.09
CA GLY A 88 6.25 -6.92 1.41
C GLY A 88 5.28 -6.92 0.23
N VAL A 89 4.01 -6.59 0.51
CA VAL A 89 2.95 -6.46 -0.51
C VAL A 89 3.37 -5.53 -1.66
N TRP A 90 3.99 -4.41 -1.30
CA TRP A 90 4.36 -3.35 -2.24
C TRP A 90 5.60 -3.64 -3.09
N GLU A 91 6.30 -4.75 -2.83
CA GLU A 91 7.45 -5.17 -3.64
C GLU A 91 7.06 -5.35 -5.11
N CYS A 92 5.81 -5.77 -5.37
CA CYS A 92 5.28 -6.01 -6.72
C CYS A 92 5.36 -4.79 -7.64
N LEU A 93 5.35 -3.56 -7.11
CA LEU A 93 5.50 -2.33 -7.89
C LEU A 93 6.91 -2.16 -8.49
N PHE A 94 7.89 -2.88 -7.96
CA PHE A 94 9.27 -2.87 -8.44
C PHE A 94 9.65 -4.13 -9.24
N LYS A 95 8.74 -5.11 -9.33
CA LYS A 95 8.98 -6.38 -10.01
C LYS A 95 8.63 -6.32 -11.49
N LYS A 96 9.26 -7.22 -12.24
CA LYS A 96 8.79 -7.76 -13.51
C LYS A 96 8.83 -9.27 -13.37
#